data_AF-A0A7N2MRM7-F1
#
_entry.id   AF-A0A7N2MRM7-F1
#
_cell.length_a   1.000
_cell.length_b   1.000
_cell.length_c   1.000
_cell.angle_alpha   90.00
_cell.angle_beta   90.00
_cell.angle_gamma   90.00
#
_symmetry.space_group_name_H-M   'P 1'
#
loop_
_entity.id
_entity.type
_entity.pdbx_description
1 polymer ?
#
loop_
_entity_poly.entity_id
_entity_poly.type
_entity_poly.pdbx_seq_one_letter_code
_entity_poly.pdbx_strand_id
1 'polypeptide(L)'
;MGSSSRRLRAFKRWMRSQGIDFSDALQFTDDGEAISVRALCDLKVGDMVARIPKTTCLTVMTSGARDLIESAGLGGSLGLSVAVMYERSLGQSSPWAPYLHLLPPHESLPLLWSLHEVDSLLCGTELHKTVKEDKAIIYEDWKENILPLLDSQLPFNLNPNFFGVEQYLAARSLIASRSFAIDEFHGSGMVPLAD
;
A
#
# COMPACT_ATOMS: atom_id res chain seq x y z
N MET A 1 -10.55 28.65 -7.69
CA MET A 1 -10.56 27.20 -8.01
C MET A 1 -9.12 26.75 -8.16
N GLY A 2 -8.56 26.07 -7.15
CA GLY A 2 -7.18 25.56 -7.23
C GLY A 2 -7.08 24.50 -8.32
N SER A 3 -6.12 24.64 -9.22
CA SER A 3 -5.85 23.66 -10.27
C SER A 3 -5.51 22.32 -9.62
N SER A 4 -6.39 21.32 -9.74
CA SER A 4 -6.13 19.95 -9.27
C SER A 4 -4.79 19.49 -9.83
N SER A 5 -3.88 18.93 -9.02
CA SER A 5 -2.56 18.50 -9.47
C SER A 5 -2.62 17.50 -10.64
N ARG A 6 -1.53 17.37 -11.40
CA ARG A 6 -1.46 16.41 -12.53
C ARG A 6 -1.71 14.97 -12.08
N ARG A 7 -1.15 14.57 -10.93
CA ARG A 7 -1.33 13.22 -10.37
C ARG A 7 -2.76 12.96 -9.92
N LEU A 8 -3.39 13.92 -9.23
CA LEU A 8 -4.78 13.79 -8.80
C LEU A 8 -5.76 13.71 -9.98
N ARG A 9 -5.51 14.47 -11.06
CA ARG A 9 -6.31 14.34 -12.30
C ARG A 9 -6.14 12.97 -12.96
N ALA A 10 -4.94 12.40 -12.94
CA ALA A 10 -4.70 11.05 -13.45
C ALA A 10 -5.47 10.01 -12.62
N PHE A 11 -5.38 10.08 -11.29
CA PHE A 11 -6.10 9.21 -10.38
C PHE A 11 -7.63 9.29 -10.55
N LYS A 12 -8.21 10.49 -10.64
CA LYS A 12 -9.65 10.65 -10.89
C LYS A 12 -10.12 10.03 -12.20
N ARG A 13 -9.33 10.15 -13.28
CA ARG A 13 -9.64 9.48 -14.56
C ARG A 13 -9.54 7.97 -14.44
N TRP A 14 -8.51 7.50 -13.75
CA TRP A 14 -8.32 6.08 -13.49
C TRP A 14 -9.48 5.48 -12.68
N MET A 15 -9.89 6.12 -11.58
CA MET A 15 -11.06 5.72 -10.78
C MET A 15 -12.31 5.53 -11.65
N ARG A 16 -12.64 6.52 -12.49
CA ARG A 16 -13.77 6.43 -13.43
C ARG A 16 -13.64 5.26 -14.40
N SER A 17 -12.44 5.01 -14.94
CA SER A 17 -12.21 3.89 -15.85
C SER A 17 -12.32 2.51 -15.18
N GLN A 18 -12.12 2.47 -13.86
CA GLN A 18 -12.23 1.25 -13.04
C GLN A 18 -13.64 1.07 -12.44
N GLY A 19 -14.58 1.98 -12.71
CA GLY A 19 -15.92 1.95 -12.13
C GLY A 19 -15.96 2.31 -10.63
N ILE A 20 -14.96 3.06 -10.15
CA ILE A 20 -14.99 3.68 -8.83
C ILE A 20 -15.79 4.98 -8.93
N ASP A 21 -16.95 4.97 -8.27
CA ASP A 21 -17.85 6.13 -8.18
C ASP A 21 -17.71 6.80 -6.82
N PHE A 22 -17.78 8.13 -6.79
CA PHE A 22 -17.77 8.91 -5.56
C PHE A 22 -18.71 10.10 -5.67
N SER A 23 -19.24 10.54 -4.53
CA SER A 23 -20.21 11.63 -4.46
C SER A 23 -19.61 12.96 -4.93
N ASP A 24 -20.39 13.75 -5.68
CA ASP A 24 -20.04 15.12 -6.06
C ASP A 24 -19.93 16.06 -4.84
N ALA A 25 -20.40 15.61 -3.67
CA ALA A 25 -20.15 16.28 -2.39
C ALA A 25 -18.67 16.22 -1.95
N LEU A 26 -17.82 15.43 -2.60
CA LEU A 26 -16.42 15.29 -2.23
C LEU A 26 -15.51 16.16 -3.08
N GLN A 27 -14.62 16.88 -2.41
CA GLN A 27 -13.49 17.55 -3.02
C GLN A 27 -12.19 16.93 -2.54
N PHE A 28 -11.35 16.58 -3.52
CA PHE A 28 -9.98 16.14 -3.28
C PHE A 28 -9.04 17.33 -3.32
N THR A 29 -8.15 17.40 -2.35
CA THR A 29 -7.07 18.35 -2.23
C THR A 29 -5.73 17.62 -2.26
N ASP A 30 -4.75 18.23 -2.91
CA ASP A 30 -3.39 17.73 -3.03
C ASP A 30 -2.44 18.86 -2.63
N ASP A 31 -1.72 18.69 -1.54
CA ASP A 31 -0.75 19.65 -1.03
C ASP A 31 0.69 19.33 -1.49
N GLY A 32 0.87 18.28 -2.29
CA GLY A 32 2.16 17.80 -2.79
C GLY A 32 2.71 16.61 -1.99
N GLU A 33 2.34 16.47 -0.72
CA GLU A 33 2.78 15.37 0.15
C GLU A 33 1.66 14.34 0.32
N ALA A 34 0.44 14.80 0.57
CA ALA A 34 -0.71 13.97 0.83
C ALA A 34 -1.92 14.37 -0.03
N ILE A 35 -2.84 13.41 -0.16
CA ILE A 35 -4.16 13.63 -0.74
C ILE A 35 -5.15 13.62 0.42
N SER A 36 -5.99 14.64 0.47
CA SER A 36 -7.06 14.76 1.46
C SER A 36 -8.41 14.89 0.77
N VAL A 37 -9.46 14.45 1.45
CA VAL A 37 -10.84 14.58 0.98
C VAL A 37 -11.60 15.46 1.96
N ARG A 38 -12.36 16.42 1.43
CA ARG A 38 -13.25 17.28 2.20
C ARG A 38 -14.64 17.31 1.61
N ALA A 39 -15.63 17.47 2.46
CA ALA A 39 -17.01 17.66 2.02
C ALA A 39 -17.21 19.10 1.49
N LEU A 40 -17.98 19.22 0.41
CA LEU A 40 -18.43 20.49 -0.18
C LEU A 40 -19.80 20.94 0.35
N CYS A 41 -20.52 20.03 0.99
CA CYS A 41 -21.81 20.26 1.63
C CYS A 41 -21.99 19.28 2.81
N ASP A 42 -23.02 19.52 3.61
CA ASP A 42 -23.35 18.63 4.73
C ASP A 42 -23.78 17.25 4.21
N LEU A 43 -23.14 16.21 4.73
CA LEU A 43 -23.50 14.81 4.51
C LEU A 43 -24.34 14.31 5.68
N LYS A 44 -25.39 13.54 5.38
CA LYS A 44 -26.25 12.90 6.36
C LYS A 44 -25.82 11.45 6.59
N VAL A 45 -26.14 10.92 7.78
CA VAL A 45 -25.95 9.49 8.07
C VAL A 45 -26.73 8.66 7.04
N GLY A 46 -26.02 7.75 6.37
CA GLY A 46 -26.57 6.92 5.30
C GLY A 46 -26.31 7.43 3.89
N ASP A 47 -25.79 8.66 3.72
CA ASP A 47 -25.39 9.15 2.41
C ASP A 47 -24.22 8.32 1.84
N MET A 48 -24.35 7.92 0.57
CA MET A 48 -23.31 7.17 -0.11
C MET A 48 -22.17 8.11 -0.52
N VAL A 49 -21.00 7.92 0.09
CA VAL A 49 -19.80 8.71 -0.18
C VAL A 49 -19.04 8.18 -1.38
N ALA A 50 -18.89 6.86 -1.46
CA ALA A 50 -18.18 6.19 -2.54
C ALA A 50 -18.68 4.75 -2.75
N ARG A 51 -18.49 4.24 -3.97
CA ARG A 51 -18.68 2.85 -4.34
C ARG A 51 -17.42 2.36 -5.05
N ILE A 52 -16.74 1.40 -4.43
CA ILE A 52 -15.44 0.90 -4.88
C ILE A 52 -15.60 -0.59 -5.21
N PRO A 53 -15.46 -1.02 -6.49
CA PRO A 53 -15.51 -2.42 -6.84
C PRO A 53 -14.30 -3.17 -6.24
N LYS A 54 -14.52 -4.34 -5.63
CA LYS A 54 -13.47 -5.11 -4.95
C LYS A 54 -12.30 -5.49 -5.87
N THR A 55 -12.58 -5.71 -7.15
CA THR A 55 -11.58 -5.99 -8.20
C THR A 55 -10.59 -4.86 -8.42
N THR A 56 -10.90 -3.64 -7.97
CA THR A 56 -10.02 -2.46 -8.08
C THR A 56 -9.11 -2.28 -6.87
N CYS A 57 -9.38 -3.00 -5.78
CA CYS A 57 -8.53 -2.99 -4.60
C CYS A 57 -7.21 -3.70 -4.91
N LEU A 58 -6.11 -3.20 -4.36
CA LEU A 58 -4.81 -3.88 -4.47
C LEU A 58 -4.71 -4.93 -3.37
N THR A 59 -4.87 -6.18 -3.76
CA THR A 59 -4.87 -7.37 -2.89
C THR A 59 -3.92 -8.41 -3.49
N VAL A 60 -3.64 -9.48 -2.74
CA VAL A 60 -2.96 -10.66 -3.31
C VAL A 60 -3.75 -11.22 -4.51
N MET A 61 -5.08 -11.28 -4.39
CA MET A 61 -5.94 -11.91 -5.40
C MET A 61 -6.08 -11.12 -6.70
N THR A 62 -5.92 -9.80 -6.62
CA THR A 62 -6.07 -8.90 -7.78
C THR A 62 -4.73 -8.60 -8.44
N SER A 63 -3.61 -8.65 -7.70
CA SER A 63 -2.28 -8.34 -8.23
C SER A 63 -1.80 -9.34 -9.29
N GLY A 64 -0.99 -8.85 -10.22
CA GLY A 64 -0.28 -9.71 -11.18
C GLY A 64 0.74 -10.66 -10.54
N ALA A 65 1.11 -10.45 -9.28
CA ALA A 65 1.98 -11.36 -8.51
C ALA A 65 1.23 -12.50 -7.82
N ARG A 66 -0.08 -12.64 -8.03
CA ARG A 66 -0.90 -13.67 -7.37
C ARG A 66 -0.28 -15.07 -7.45
N ASP A 67 0.03 -15.54 -8.66
CA ASP A 67 0.53 -16.90 -8.87
C ASP A 67 1.90 -17.13 -8.20
N LEU A 68 2.75 -16.09 -8.17
CA LEU A 68 4.03 -16.10 -7.46
C LEU A 68 3.81 -16.23 -5.95
N ILE A 69 2.93 -15.40 -5.39
CA ILE A 69 2.62 -15.35 -3.96
C ILE A 69 2.00 -16.68 -3.50
N GLU A 70 1.05 -17.23 -4.29
CA GLU A 70 0.42 -18.52 -4.03
C GLU A 70 1.46 -19.66 -4.11
N SER A 71 2.30 -19.69 -5.14
CA SER A 71 3.34 -20.73 -5.31
C SER A 71 4.38 -20.71 -4.19
N ALA A 72 4.70 -19.53 -3.66
CA ALA A 72 5.60 -19.36 -2.53
C ALA A 72 4.91 -19.57 -1.16
N GLY A 73 3.60 -19.81 -1.13
CA GLY A 73 2.84 -20.04 0.11
C GLY A 73 2.75 -18.79 1.01
N LEU A 74 2.86 -17.59 0.44
CA LEU A 74 2.92 -16.34 1.21
C LEU A 74 1.51 -15.84 1.55
N GLY A 75 1.16 -15.91 2.83
CA GLY A 75 -0.14 -15.49 3.34
C GLY A 75 -0.17 -14.07 3.94
N GLY A 76 -1.40 -13.58 4.15
CA GLY A 76 -1.67 -12.37 4.93
C GLY A 76 -0.86 -11.14 4.51
N SER A 77 -0.32 -10.44 5.50
CA SER A 77 0.40 -9.18 5.29
C SER A 77 1.75 -9.34 4.58
N LEU A 78 2.34 -10.55 4.60
CA LEU A 78 3.57 -10.88 3.88
C LEU A 78 3.29 -10.96 2.37
N GLY A 79 2.27 -11.73 1.98
CA GLY A 79 1.82 -11.80 0.58
C GLY A 79 1.37 -10.45 0.04
N LEU A 80 0.62 -9.68 0.83
CA LEU A 80 0.20 -8.33 0.41
C LEU A 80 1.39 -7.38 0.21
N SER A 81 2.46 -7.52 1.00
CA SER A 81 3.68 -6.73 0.83
C SER A 81 4.36 -7.04 -0.50
N VAL A 82 4.45 -8.33 -0.86
CA VAL A 82 4.95 -8.77 -2.17
C VAL A 82 4.09 -8.23 -3.31
N ALA A 83 2.77 -8.23 -3.18
CA ALA A 83 1.86 -7.66 -4.18
C ALA A 83 2.14 -6.15 -4.39
N VAL A 84 2.27 -5.37 -3.32
CA VAL A 84 2.60 -3.93 -3.42
C VAL A 84 3.97 -3.70 -4.05
N MET A 85 4.98 -4.48 -3.65
CA MET A 85 6.34 -4.39 -4.19
C MET A 85 6.38 -4.72 -5.68
N TYR A 86 5.68 -5.79 -6.08
CA TYR A 86 5.55 -6.19 -7.47
C TYR A 86 4.87 -5.11 -8.31
N GLU A 87 3.71 -4.62 -7.89
CA GLU A 87 2.99 -3.58 -8.66
C GLU A 87 3.80 -2.28 -8.75
N ARG A 88 4.55 -1.91 -7.70
CA ARG A 88 5.50 -0.78 -7.77
C ARG A 88 6.63 -1.03 -8.77
N SER A 89 7.12 -2.27 -8.87
CA SER A 89 8.20 -2.63 -9.80
C SER A 89 7.81 -2.47 -11.27
N LEU A 90 6.52 -2.56 -11.59
CA LEU A 90 5.99 -2.38 -12.94
C LEU A 90 5.91 -0.90 -13.37
N GLY A 91 6.01 0.03 -12.42
CA GLY A 91 5.89 1.47 -12.69
C GLY A 91 4.59 1.79 -13.42
N GLN A 92 4.69 2.41 -14.61
CA GLN A 92 3.51 2.81 -15.39
C GLN A 92 2.76 1.63 -16.01
N SER A 93 3.35 0.44 -16.05
CA SER A 93 2.69 -0.77 -16.55
C SER A 93 1.76 -1.40 -15.51
N SER A 94 1.83 -0.98 -14.24
CA SER A 94 0.89 -1.46 -13.22
C SER A 94 -0.52 -0.94 -13.47
N PRO A 95 -1.56 -1.78 -13.35
CA PRO A 95 -2.95 -1.33 -13.34
C PRO A 95 -3.22 -0.28 -12.26
N TRP A 96 -2.46 -0.29 -11.16
CA TRP A 96 -2.58 0.64 -10.05
C TRP A 96 -1.63 1.84 -10.12
N ALA A 97 -0.90 2.04 -11.23
CA ALA A 97 0.09 3.11 -11.32
C ALA A 97 -0.45 4.50 -10.92
N PRO A 98 -1.66 4.93 -11.34
CA PRO A 98 -2.20 6.23 -10.92
C PRO A 98 -2.53 6.32 -9.43
N TYR A 99 -2.84 5.21 -8.79
CA TYR A 99 -3.10 5.11 -7.35
C TYR A 99 -1.78 5.09 -6.57
N LEU A 100 -0.84 4.20 -6.93
CA LEU A 100 0.47 4.07 -6.28
C LEU A 100 1.32 5.35 -6.38
N HIS A 101 1.12 6.16 -7.43
CA HIS A 101 1.79 7.45 -7.60
C HIS A 101 1.25 8.56 -6.68
N LEU A 102 0.07 8.38 -6.09
CA LEU A 102 -0.44 9.29 -5.05
C LEU A 102 0.14 9.00 -3.68
N LEU A 103 0.50 7.74 -3.44
CA LEU A 103 1.00 7.30 -2.14
C LEU A 103 2.40 7.88 -1.88
N PRO A 104 2.73 8.16 -0.61
CA PRO A 104 4.11 8.43 -0.24
C PRO A 104 4.99 7.21 -0.52
N PRO A 105 6.32 7.37 -0.59
CA PRO A 105 7.24 6.25 -0.72
C PRO A 105 7.08 5.25 0.44
N HIS A 106 6.82 5.74 1.65
CA HIS A 106 6.55 4.97 2.88
C HIS A 106 5.81 5.87 3.88
N GLU A 107 5.23 5.28 4.93
CA GLU A 107 4.66 6.03 6.05
C GLU A 107 5.68 6.28 7.17
N SER A 108 5.45 7.31 7.97
CA SER A 108 6.31 7.66 9.11
C SER A 108 6.06 6.76 10.33
N LEU A 109 6.52 5.50 10.26
CA LEU A 109 6.40 4.54 11.35
C LEU A 109 7.75 4.32 12.08
N PRO A 110 7.76 4.08 13.41
CA PRO A 110 8.98 3.76 14.16
C PRO A 110 9.77 2.56 13.61
N LEU A 111 9.09 1.66 12.91
CA LEU A 111 9.68 0.52 12.20
C LEU A 111 10.73 0.96 11.15
N LEU A 112 10.59 2.15 10.57
CA LEU A 112 11.52 2.69 9.57
C LEU A 112 12.61 3.59 10.15
N TRP A 113 12.55 3.91 11.45
CA TRP A 113 13.55 4.76 12.10
C TRP A 113 14.89 4.02 12.24
N SER A 114 15.98 4.73 12.43
CA SER A 114 17.23 4.12 12.88
C SER A 114 17.10 3.55 14.30
N LEU A 115 17.97 2.59 14.67
CA LEU A 115 18.01 2.10 16.06
C LEU A 115 18.34 3.22 17.05
N HIS A 116 19.16 4.19 16.65
CA HIS A 116 19.47 5.37 17.45
C HIS A 116 18.25 6.25 17.71
N GLU A 117 17.40 6.50 16.70
CA GLU A 117 16.15 7.24 16.87
C GLU A 117 15.17 6.50 17.79
N VAL A 118 15.06 5.18 17.63
CA VAL A 118 14.28 4.34 18.55
C VAL A 118 14.80 4.46 19.99
N ASP A 119 16.12 4.40 20.18
CA ASP A 119 16.76 4.51 21.50
C ASP A 119 16.64 5.90 22.13
N SER A 120 16.67 6.95 21.33
CA SER A 120 16.61 8.32 21.84
C SER A 120 15.17 8.82 22.05
N LEU A 121 14.23 8.44 21.19
CA LEU A 121 12.88 8.99 21.17
C LEU A 121 11.85 8.12 21.89
N LEU A 122 12.06 6.80 21.95
CA LEU A 122 11.10 5.88 22.55
C LEU A 122 11.51 5.33 23.90
N CYS A 123 12.75 5.59 24.37
CA CYS A 123 13.23 5.08 25.65
C CYS A 123 12.26 5.38 26.80
N GLY A 124 11.94 4.35 27.59
CA GLY A 124 10.97 4.42 28.68
C GLY A 124 9.52 4.18 28.27
N THR A 125 9.23 3.97 26.98
CA THR A 125 7.92 3.50 26.50
C THR A 125 7.96 2.00 26.19
N GLU A 126 6.79 1.34 26.27
CA GLU A 126 6.66 -0.06 25.86
C GLU A 126 7.07 -0.28 24.38
N LEU A 127 6.81 0.72 23.53
CA LEU A 127 7.17 0.68 22.11
C LEU A 127 8.68 0.58 21.87
N HIS A 128 9.52 1.02 22.81
CA HIS A 128 10.98 0.96 22.67
C HIS A 128 11.47 -0.47 22.42
N LYS A 129 10.93 -1.41 23.20
CA LYS A 129 11.27 -2.82 23.10
C LYS A 129 10.56 -3.46 21.92
N THR A 130 9.25 -3.25 21.79
CA THR A 130 8.43 -3.83 20.72
C THR A 130 8.96 -3.51 19.34
N VAL A 131 9.32 -2.25 19.05
CA VAL A 131 9.82 -1.85 17.72
C VAL A 131 11.13 -2.55 17.36
N LYS A 132 12.01 -2.82 18.34
CA LYS A 132 13.27 -3.53 18.10
C LYS A 132 13.04 -5.01 17.79
N GLU A 133 12.14 -5.64 18.53
CA GLU A 133 11.75 -7.05 18.31
C GLU A 133 11.06 -7.20 16.95
N ASP A 134 10.10 -6.33 16.64
CA ASP A 134 9.40 -6.32 15.35
C ASP A 134 10.36 -6.11 14.18
N LYS A 135 11.36 -5.24 14.31
CA LYS A 135 12.40 -5.04 13.28
C LYS A 135 13.17 -6.32 12.98
N ALA A 136 13.55 -7.07 14.01
CA ALA A 136 14.27 -8.31 13.84
C ALA A 136 13.40 -9.35 13.11
N ILE A 137 12.16 -9.51 13.54
CA ILE A 137 11.19 -10.44 12.93
C ILE A 137 10.93 -10.07 11.47
N ILE A 138 10.70 -8.79 11.17
CA ILE A 138 10.41 -8.31 9.82
C ILE A 138 11.64 -8.49 8.90
N TYR A 139 12.84 -8.31 9.42
CA TYR A 139 14.07 -8.60 8.66
C TYR A 139 14.20 -10.10 8.35
N GLU A 140 13.92 -10.97 9.33
CA GLU A 140 13.91 -12.42 9.14
C GLU A 140 12.84 -12.85 8.13
N ASP A 141 11.63 -12.30 8.22
CA ASP A 141 10.55 -12.55 7.25
C ASP A 141 10.99 -12.21 5.82
N TRP A 142 11.63 -11.05 5.63
CA TRP A 142 12.16 -10.66 4.32
C TRP A 142 13.22 -11.64 3.83
N LYS A 143 14.20 -11.97 4.69
CA LYS A 143 15.35 -12.80 4.31
C LYS A 143 14.93 -14.23 3.99
N GLU A 144 14.02 -14.81 4.75
CA GLU A 144 13.64 -16.22 4.61
C GLU A 144 12.51 -16.44 3.58
N ASN A 145 11.68 -15.42 3.31
CA ASN A 145 10.48 -15.60 2.46
C ASN A 145 10.46 -14.73 1.20
N ILE A 146 11.06 -13.54 1.21
CA ILE A 146 11.00 -12.60 0.07
C ILE A 146 12.27 -12.65 -0.76
N LEU A 147 13.43 -12.66 -0.11
CA LEU A 147 14.72 -12.75 -0.79
C LEU A 147 14.83 -13.98 -1.71
N PRO A 148 14.36 -15.18 -1.32
CA PRO A 148 14.41 -16.36 -2.20
C PRO A 148 13.54 -16.24 -3.46
N LEU A 149 12.58 -15.31 -3.50
CA LEU A 149 11.76 -15.08 -4.70
C LEU A 149 12.59 -14.54 -5.87
N LEU A 150 13.76 -13.96 -5.59
CA LEU A 150 14.67 -13.43 -6.60
C LEU A 150 15.54 -14.50 -7.28
N ASP A 151 15.50 -15.75 -6.80
CA ASP A 151 16.24 -16.83 -7.43
C ASP A 151 15.67 -17.19 -8.81
N SER A 152 16.57 -17.38 -9.77
CA SER A 152 16.33 -17.48 -11.22
C SER A 152 15.52 -18.70 -11.70
N GLN A 153 14.98 -19.49 -10.78
CA GLN A 153 14.21 -20.71 -11.06
C GLN A 153 12.69 -20.48 -11.09
N LEU A 154 12.23 -19.30 -10.65
CA LEU A 154 10.82 -18.93 -10.75
C LEU A 154 10.52 -18.28 -12.11
N PRO A 155 9.36 -18.56 -12.73
CA PRO A 155 9.01 -18.04 -14.06
C PRO A 155 8.71 -16.52 -14.08
N PHE A 156 8.93 -15.82 -12.96
CA PHE A 156 8.61 -14.42 -12.78
C PHE A 156 9.87 -13.57 -12.87
N ASN A 157 9.94 -12.69 -13.88
CA ASN A 157 11.04 -11.73 -14.01
C ASN A 157 10.84 -10.59 -13.00
N LEU A 158 11.29 -10.79 -11.77
CA LEU A 158 11.25 -9.78 -10.72
C LEU A 158 12.41 -8.80 -10.87
N ASN A 159 12.14 -7.52 -10.69
CA ASN A 159 13.18 -6.50 -10.66
C ASN A 159 13.82 -6.46 -9.25
N PRO A 160 15.09 -6.90 -9.06
CA PRO A 160 15.69 -7.00 -7.74
C PRO A 160 15.73 -5.67 -6.96
N ASN A 161 15.74 -4.53 -7.66
CA ASN A 161 15.74 -3.20 -7.05
C ASN A 161 14.45 -2.89 -6.27
N PHE A 162 13.38 -3.67 -6.48
CA PHE A 162 12.09 -3.50 -5.79
C PHE A 162 11.86 -4.54 -4.69
N PHE A 163 12.79 -5.46 -4.49
CA PHE A 163 12.67 -6.58 -3.55
C PHE A 163 13.73 -6.58 -2.44
N GLY A 164 14.42 -5.44 -2.26
CA GLY A 164 15.30 -5.22 -1.12
C GLY A 164 14.54 -5.00 0.19
N VAL A 165 15.27 -5.08 1.31
CA VAL A 165 14.70 -4.91 2.66
C VAL A 165 14.01 -3.56 2.84
N GLU A 166 14.59 -2.47 2.31
CA GLU A 166 14.03 -1.13 2.40
C GLU A 166 12.68 -1.03 1.66
N GLN A 167 12.57 -1.67 0.49
CA GLN A 167 11.32 -1.69 -0.27
C GLN A 167 10.25 -2.54 0.43
N TYR A 168 10.67 -3.63 1.09
CA TYR A 168 9.76 -4.41 1.92
C TYR A 168 9.26 -3.61 3.14
N LEU A 169 10.14 -2.94 3.88
CA LEU A 169 9.76 -2.07 4.99
C LEU A 169 8.83 -0.94 4.54
N ALA A 170 9.11 -0.33 3.37
CA ALA A 170 8.25 0.68 2.78
C ALA A 170 6.85 0.13 2.46
N ALA A 171 6.75 -1.05 1.82
CA ALA A 171 5.47 -1.69 1.53
C ALA A 171 4.70 -2.04 2.82
N ARG A 172 5.40 -2.60 3.81
CA ARG A 172 4.85 -2.90 5.14
C ARG A 172 4.27 -1.66 5.81
N SER A 173 4.96 -0.52 5.73
CA SER A 173 4.49 0.73 6.32
C SER A 173 3.18 1.24 5.69
N LEU A 174 3.09 1.15 4.36
CA LEU A 174 1.88 1.51 3.63
C LEU A 174 0.73 0.58 4.02
N ILE A 175 0.94 -0.74 3.99
CA ILE A 175 -0.09 -1.72 4.34
C ILE A 175 -0.57 -1.56 5.78
N ALA A 176 0.34 -1.33 6.73
CA ALA A 176 -0.02 -1.14 8.13
C ALA A 176 -0.92 0.08 8.36
N SER A 177 -0.79 1.11 7.52
CA SER A 177 -1.58 2.34 7.63
C SER A 177 -2.86 2.36 6.79
N ARG A 178 -2.89 1.63 5.66
CA ARG A 178 -3.90 1.80 4.59
C ARG A 178 -4.69 0.55 4.24
N SER A 179 -4.27 -0.63 4.69
CA SER A 179 -4.98 -1.86 4.33
C SER A 179 -6.27 -2.05 5.14
N PHE A 180 -7.30 -2.55 4.47
CA PHE A 180 -8.58 -2.93 5.06
C PHE A 180 -8.82 -4.43 4.89
N ALA A 181 -9.54 -5.04 5.82
CA ALA A 181 -10.15 -6.34 5.59
C ALA A 181 -11.36 -6.17 4.63
N ILE A 182 -11.31 -6.84 3.48
CA ILE A 182 -12.30 -6.66 2.40
C ILE A 182 -13.39 -7.74 2.48
N ASP A 183 -12.99 -9.01 2.37
CA ASP A 183 -13.83 -10.20 2.55
C ASP A 183 -12.96 -11.46 2.64
N GLU A 184 -13.60 -12.63 2.77
CA GLU A 184 -12.91 -13.93 2.86
C GLU A 184 -12.11 -14.29 1.60
N PHE A 185 -12.50 -13.81 0.43
CA PHE A 185 -11.83 -14.14 -0.83
C PHE A 185 -10.61 -13.27 -1.07
N HIS A 186 -10.77 -11.94 -0.96
CA HIS A 186 -9.72 -10.95 -1.20
C HIS A 186 -8.77 -10.80 0.01
N GLY A 187 -9.22 -11.19 1.21
CA GLY A 187 -8.49 -10.98 2.44
C GLY A 187 -8.32 -9.50 2.77
N SER A 188 -7.08 -9.09 3.06
CA SER A 188 -6.72 -7.69 3.25
C SER A 188 -6.14 -7.07 1.99
N GLY A 189 -6.39 -5.78 1.78
CA GLY A 189 -5.84 -5.04 0.65
C GLY A 189 -5.90 -3.54 0.83
N MET A 190 -5.20 -2.82 -0.04
CA MET A 190 -5.28 -1.38 -0.13
C MET A 190 -6.49 -1.00 -1.00
N VAL A 191 -7.28 -0.04 -0.55
CA VAL A 191 -8.61 0.26 -1.11
C VAL A 191 -8.56 1.67 -1.67
N PRO A 192 -8.27 1.82 -2.98
CA PRO A 192 -8.14 3.13 -3.61
C PRO A 192 -9.36 3.99 -3.28
N LEU A 193 -9.13 5.27 -2.95
CA LEU A 193 -10.09 6.27 -2.47
C LEU A 193 -10.43 6.19 -0.98
N ALA A 194 -10.52 4.99 -0.40
CA ALA A 194 -10.95 4.84 1.00
C ALA A 194 -9.81 4.97 2.01
N ASP A 195 -8.57 4.71 1.57
CA ASP A 195 -7.37 4.65 2.40
C ASP A 195 -6.49 5.91 2.40
#